data_AF-A7S174-F1
#
_entry.id   AF-A7S174-F1
#
_cell.length_a   1.000
_cell.length_b   1.000
_cell.length_c   1.000
_cell.angle_alpha   90.00
_cell.angle_beta   90.00
_cell.angle_gamma   90.00
#
_symmetry.space_group_name_H-M   'P 1'
#
loop_
_entity.id
_entity.type
_entity.pdbx_description
1 polymer ?
#
loop_
_entity_poly.entity_id
_entity_poly.type
_entity_poly.pdbx_seq_one_letter_code
_entity_poly.pdbx_strand_id
1 'polypeptide(L)'
;MLTGKSTRRMTLGTKTAGDMIAKNVKEKHVGVKVQYIKPNHDENGKLLSVAIHADGLPVVDFDHVIIATQANQAVKLVPNARADHVKTLSSFKYVWSEMVVHSDERLMPLDKSNWTIGNFFIQPNCPETKRRKASPHYTPNGQEEQHGDLQGIQIKSGLDIRDFNKDGLCDCSPGGAIMCTVWQNISQPLNMDKCGDGFPVFQTWNPWVQPRQDKILPNGYHYFERPVVTVETEKALENLKAIQGQDNVWYIGAYSLPGVPLLENAANSGLMIAERLTGQSRPWKVHPIGQTKQNKAGKLGSLILLVLLGVVLCSVLYSRL
;
A
#
# COMPACT_ATOMS: atom_id res chain seq x y z
N MET A 1 17.74 1.73 5.28
CA MET A 1 18.28 1.09 6.49
C MET A 1 17.14 0.65 7.39
N LEU A 2 16.94 -0.65 7.54
CA LEU A 2 16.03 -1.22 8.54
C LEU A 2 16.69 -1.06 9.91
N THR A 3 16.04 -0.37 10.85
CA THR A 3 16.65 0.07 12.12
C THR A 3 16.77 -1.03 13.18
N GLY A 4 16.58 -2.30 12.81
CA GLY A 4 16.63 -3.46 13.72
C GLY A 4 15.56 -3.49 14.81
N LYS A 5 14.73 -2.45 14.93
CA LYS A 5 13.60 -2.40 15.86
C LYS A 5 12.41 -3.10 15.20
N SER A 6 11.83 -4.08 15.90
CA SER A 6 10.64 -4.79 15.44
C SER A 6 9.48 -3.84 15.20
N THR A 7 8.70 -4.10 14.15
CA THR A 7 7.43 -3.42 13.89
C THR A 7 6.48 -3.69 15.05
N ARG A 8 5.93 -2.62 15.64
CA ARG A 8 4.95 -2.74 16.72
C ARG A 8 3.55 -2.90 16.16
N ARG A 9 2.69 -3.59 16.90
CA ARG A 9 1.26 -3.70 16.63
C ARG A 9 0.48 -2.91 17.67
N MET A 10 -0.64 -2.34 17.25
CA MET A 10 -1.55 -1.69 18.18
C MET A 10 -2.40 -2.73 18.90
N THR A 11 -2.43 -2.65 20.23
CA THR A 11 -3.39 -3.39 21.04
C THR A 11 -4.81 -2.98 20.63
N LEU A 12 -5.71 -3.95 20.48
CA LEU A 12 -7.10 -3.76 19.99
C LEU A 12 -7.23 -3.33 18.52
N GLY A 13 -6.16 -3.44 17.73
CA GLY A 13 -6.19 -3.21 16.29
C GLY A 13 -6.19 -1.73 15.87
N THR A 14 -5.93 -1.50 14.59
CA THR A 14 -5.80 -0.15 14.00
C THR A 14 -7.14 0.60 13.92
N LYS A 15 -8.27 -0.11 13.88
CA LYS A 15 -9.61 0.51 13.90
C LYS A 15 -9.80 1.36 15.16
N THR A 16 -9.41 0.83 16.32
CA THR A 16 -9.49 1.54 17.61
C THR A 16 -8.70 2.84 17.58
N ALA A 17 -7.54 2.86 16.91
CA ALA A 17 -6.76 4.07 16.69
C ALA A 17 -7.55 5.13 15.91
N GLY A 18 -8.14 4.71 14.79
CA GLY A 18 -8.96 5.58 13.95
C GLY A 18 -10.16 6.15 14.71
N ASP A 19 -10.86 5.30 15.48
CA ASP A 19 -11.99 5.73 16.31
C ASP A 19 -11.56 6.74 17.37
N MET A 20 -10.41 6.55 18.01
CA MET A 20 -9.86 7.47 19.01
C MET A 20 -9.42 8.81 18.41
N ILE A 21 -8.85 8.81 17.20
CA ILE A 21 -8.51 10.04 16.47
C ILE A 21 -9.78 10.79 16.09
N ALA A 22 -10.81 10.07 15.64
CA ALA A 22 -12.07 10.65 15.18
C ALA A 22 -13.03 11.02 16.33
N LYS A 23 -12.69 10.74 17.59
CA LYS A 23 -13.62 10.90 18.74
C LYS A 23 -14.19 12.31 18.92
N ASN A 24 -13.43 13.33 18.53
CA ASN A 24 -13.79 14.75 18.67
C ASN A 24 -14.30 15.36 17.36
N VAL A 25 -14.52 14.54 16.32
CA VAL A 25 -15.12 15.00 15.06
C VAL A 25 -16.60 15.26 15.31
N LYS A 26 -17.04 16.50 15.08
CA LYS A 26 -18.44 16.92 15.34
C LYS A 26 -19.45 16.14 14.50
N GLU A 27 -19.13 15.96 13.21
CA GLU A 27 -20.01 15.31 12.25
C GLU A 27 -19.24 14.22 11.50
N LYS A 28 -19.76 12.99 11.55
CA LYS A 28 -19.16 11.82 10.90
C LYS A 28 -20.23 11.09 10.10
N HIS A 29 -20.11 11.13 8.78
CA HIS A 29 -20.98 10.41 7.86
C HIS A 29 -20.31 9.09 7.43
N VAL A 30 -20.94 7.97 7.72
CA VAL A 30 -20.46 6.62 7.36
C VAL A 30 -21.43 5.97 6.39
N GLY A 31 -20.93 5.13 5.47
CA GLY A 31 -21.76 4.53 4.42
C GLY A 31 -22.25 5.53 3.37
N VAL A 32 -21.67 6.74 3.34
CA VAL A 32 -22.02 7.81 2.40
C VAL A 32 -20.87 8.00 1.42
N LYS A 33 -21.16 7.86 0.13
CA LYS A 33 -20.18 8.05 -0.94
C LYS A 33 -20.25 9.49 -1.45
N VAL A 34 -19.11 10.16 -1.48
CA VAL A 34 -18.97 11.45 -2.16
C VAL A 34 -19.04 11.22 -3.67
N GLN A 35 -19.94 11.93 -4.34
CA GLN A 35 -20.15 11.88 -5.78
C GLN A 35 -19.27 12.89 -6.50
N TYR A 36 -19.25 14.14 -6.01
CA TYR A 36 -18.36 15.16 -6.54
C TYR A 36 -18.01 16.25 -5.52
N ILE A 37 -16.95 16.97 -5.84
CA ILE A 37 -16.39 18.14 -5.16
C ILE A 37 -16.22 19.22 -6.24
N LYS A 38 -16.88 20.36 -6.07
CA LYS A 38 -16.93 21.43 -7.07
C LYS A 38 -16.57 22.77 -6.45
N PRO A 39 -15.42 23.37 -6.81
CA PRO A 39 -15.14 24.77 -6.54
C PRO A 39 -16.17 25.68 -7.20
N ASN A 40 -16.67 26.66 -6.45
CA ASN A 40 -17.57 27.69 -6.94
C ASN A 40 -16.84 29.02 -6.99
N HIS A 41 -16.82 29.66 -8.16
CA HIS A 41 -16.20 30.97 -8.36
C HIS A 41 -17.25 32.01 -8.73
N ASP A 42 -16.99 33.28 -8.41
CA ASP A 42 -17.79 34.40 -8.90
C ASP A 42 -17.48 34.73 -10.37
N GLU A 43 -18.17 35.72 -10.91
CA GLU A 43 -17.99 36.21 -12.29
C GLU A 43 -16.57 36.74 -12.58
N ASN A 44 -15.82 37.12 -11.54
CA ASN A 44 -14.45 37.61 -11.64
C ASN A 44 -13.41 36.49 -11.43
N GLY A 45 -13.86 35.24 -11.25
CA GLY A 45 -12.99 34.09 -11.02
C GLY A 45 -12.46 33.98 -9.59
N LYS A 46 -13.01 34.74 -8.63
CA LYS A 46 -12.68 34.58 -7.20
C LYS A 46 -13.42 33.37 -6.64
N LEU A 47 -12.70 32.50 -5.93
CA LEU A 47 -13.31 31.36 -5.24
C LEU A 47 -14.23 31.84 -4.10
N LEU A 48 -15.47 31.34 -4.09
CA LEU A 48 -16.49 31.62 -3.08
C LEU A 48 -16.57 30.48 -2.06
N SER A 49 -16.64 29.24 -2.53
CA SER A 49 -16.79 28.04 -1.70
C SER A 49 -16.38 26.79 -2.49
N VAL A 50 -16.35 25.65 -1.81
CA VAL A 50 -16.20 24.33 -2.43
C VAL A 50 -17.38 23.46 -2.02
N ALA A 51 -18.25 23.15 -2.99
CA ALA A 51 -19.42 22.32 -2.78
C ALA A 51 -19.07 20.83 -2.77
N ILE A 52 -19.63 20.08 -1.82
CA ILE A 52 -19.56 18.62 -1.78
C ILE A 52 -20.98 18.06 -1.99
N HIS A 53 -21.10 17.13 -2.92
CA HIS A 53 -22.30 16.30 -3.09
C HIS A 53 -21.99 14.86 -2.75
N ALA A 54 -22.85 14.26 -1.92
CA ALA A 54 -22.71 12.88 -1.49
C ALA A 54 -24.07 12.17 -1.44
N ASP A 55 -24.06 10.84 -1.51
CA ASP A 55 -25.28 10.04 -1.59
C ASP A 55 -26.23 10.27 -0.43
N GLY A 56 -27.49 10.56 -0.76
CA GLY A 56 -28.55 10.75 0.22
C GLY A 56 -28.41 12.01 1.09
N LEU A 57 -27.48 12.93 0.76
CA LEU A 57 -27.28 14.18 1.49
C LEU A 57 -27.48 15.40 0.57
N PRO A 58 -27.93 16.54 1.13
CA PRO A 58 -27.94 17.80 0.40
C PRO A 58 -26.52 18.20 0.00
N VAL A 59 -26.41 19.03 -1.04
CA VAL A 59 -25.14 19.67 -1.38
C VAL A 59 -24.78 20.67 -0.28
N VAL A 60 -23.54 20.63 0.21
CA VAL A 60 -23.06 21.52 1.28
C VAL A 60 -21.79 22.22 0.81
N ASP A 61 -21.70 23.52 1.06
CA ASP A 61 -20.55 24.35 0.78
C ASP A 61 -19.58 24.40 1.96
N PHE A 62 -18.28 24.33 1.66
CA PHE A 62 -17.19 24.44 2.63
C PHE A 62 -16.15 25.45 2.16
N ASP A 63 -15.44 26.08 3.10
CA ASP A 63 -14.31 26.96 2.77
C ASP A 63 -13.12 26.17 2.19
N HIS A 64 -12.89 24.97 2.73
CA HIS A 64 -11.81 24.08 2.34
C HIS A 64 -12.27 22.63 2.30
N VAL A 65 -11.71 21.86 1.35
CA VAL A 65 -11.95 20.42 1.23
C VAL A 65 -10.64 19.66 1.19
N ILE A 66 -10.51 18.69 2.08
CA ILE A 66 -9.34 17.79 2.15
C ILE A 66 -9.75 16.41 1.64
N ILE A 67 -9.13 15.98 0.55
CA ILE A 67 -9.36 14.69 -0.08
C ILE A 67 -8.34 13.69 0.45
N ALA A 68 -8.80 12.77 1.29
CA ALA A 68 -8.00 11.69 1.89
C ALA A 68 -8.14 10.33 1.18
N THR A 69 -8.64 10.32 -0.06
CA THR A 69 -8.74 9.12 -0.89
C THR A 69 -7.47 8.91 -1.71
N GLN A 70 -7.33 7.74 -2.33
CA GLN A 70 -6.29 7.49 -3.33
C GLN A 70 -6.37 8.50 -4.49
N ALA A 71 -5.25 8.82 -5.12
CA ALA A 71 -5.16 9.81 -6.20
C ALA A 71 -6.01 9.42 -7.42
N ASN A 72 -5.99 8.14 -7.80
CA ASN A 72 -6.80 7.58 -8.88
C ASN A 72 -8.32 7.69 -8.64
N GLN A 73 -8.75 7.82 -7.38
CA GLN A 73 -10.14 8.08 -7.03
C GLN A 73 -10.41 9.58 -6.89
N ALA A 74 -9.46 10.34 -6.32
CA ALA A 74 -9.56 11.79 -6.13
C ALA A 74 -9.83 12.53 -7.45
N VAL A 75 -9.16 12.12 -8.54
CA VAL A 75 -9.36 12.71 -9.87
C VAL A 75 -10.80 12.58 -10.38
N LYS A 76 -11.53 11.55 -9.94
CA LYS A 76 -12.93 11.32 -10.32
C LYS A 76 -13.91 12.16 -9.50
N LEU A 77 -13.49 12.61 -8.32
CA LEU A 77 -14.33 13.41 -7.42
C LEU A 77 -14.41 14.87 -7.85
N VAL A 78 -13.47 15.38 -8.65
CA VAL A 78 -13.46 16.79 -9.05
C VAL A 78 -13.85 16.89 -10.54
N PRO A 79 -15.15 16.96 -10.86
CA PRO A 79 -15.61 17.12 -12.24
C PRO A 79 -15.04 18.42 -12.82
N ASN A 80 -14.54 18.36 -14.06
CA ASN A 80 -13.85 19.48 -14.71
C ASN A 80 -12.59 19.95 -13.96
N ALA A 81 -11.95 19.06 -13.20
CA ALA A 81 -10.62 19.34 -12.68
C ALA A 81 -9.71 19.86 -13.78
N ARG A 82 -8.92 20.89 -13.45
CA ARG A 82 -7.93 21.47 -14.35
C ARG A 82 -6.99 20.37 -14.88
N ALA A 83 -6.48 20.57 -16.10
CA ALA A 83 -5.66 19.57 -16.77
C ALA A 83 -4.39 19.19 -15.98
N ASP A 84 -3.80 20.14 -15.24
CA ASP A 84 -2.69 19.92 -14.32
C ASP A 84 -3.05 18.99 -13.15
N HIS A 85 -4.24 19.15 -12.55
CA HIS A 85 -4.74 18.25 -11.51
C HIS A 85 -4.95 16.83 -12.05
N VAL A 86 -5.66 16.69 -13.18
CA VAL A 86 -5.93 15.37 -13.79
C VAL A 86 -4.63 14.65 -14.12
N LYS A 87 -3.69 15.36 -14.78
CA LYS A 87 -2.38 14.82 -15.14
C LYS A 87 -1.58 14.38 -13.90
N THR A 88 -1.59 15.18 -12.85
CA THR A 88 -0.86 14.90 -11.61
C THR A 88 -1.43 13.69 -10.88
N LEU A 89 -2.74 13.68 -10.62
CA LEU A 89 -3.37 12.61 -9.84
C LEU A 89 -3.36 11.27 -10.59
N SER A 90 -3.47 11.29 -11.92
CA SER A 90 -3.44 10.08 -12.77
C SER A 90 -2.03 9.48 -12.93
N SER A 91 -0.99 10.19 -12.51
CA SER A 91 0.39 9.71 -12.62
C SER A 91 0.78 8.70 -11.53
N PHE A 92 0.06 8.70 -10.40
CA PHE A 92 0.25 7.70 -9.35
C PHE A 92 -0.24 6.32 -9.81
N LYS A 93 0.62 5.31 -9.66
CA LYS A 93 0.34 3.93 -10.05
C LYS A 93 -0.14 3.11 -8.86
N TYR A 94 -1.03 2.17 -9.13
CA TYR A 94 -1.64 1.31 -8.14
C TYR A 94 -1.59 -0.14 -8.61
N VAL A 95 -1.43 -1.07 -7.68
CA VAL A 95 -1.56 -2.51 -7.91
C VAL A 95 -2.65 -3.07 -7.04
N TRP A 96 -3.40 -4.00 -7.59
CA TRP A 96 -4.36 -4.79 -6.83
C TRP A 96 -3.63 -5.86 -6.02
N SER A 97 -4.21 -6.21 -4.88
CA SER A 97 -3.77 -7.34 -4.07
C SER A 97 -5.00 -7.97 -3.41
N GLU A 98 -5.03 -9.29 -3.45
CA GLU A 98 -6.00 -10.10 -2.74
C GLU A 98 -5.44 -10.45 -1.36
N MET A 99 -6.30 -10.47 -0.35
CA MET A 99 -5.97 -10.92 0.99
C MET A 99 -7.12 -11.75 1.53
N VAL A 100 -6.79 -12.92 2.05
CA VAL A 100 -7.78 -13.85 2.59
C VAL A 100 -7.40 -14.24 4.00
N VAL A 101 -8.35 -14.10 4.93
CA VAL A 101 -8.24 -14.60 6.30
C VAL A 101 -8.91 -15.97 6.38
N HIS A 102 -8.14 -17.00 6.73
CA HIS A 102 -8.57 -18.40 6.70
C HIS A 102 -7.88 -19.25 7.77
N SER A 103 -8.31 -20.50 7.93
CA SER A 103 -7.66 -21.53 8.77
C SER A 103 -7.06 -22.68 7.97
N ASP A 104 -7.05 -22.58 6.62
CA ASP A 104 -6.48 -23.60 5.74
C ASP A 104 -4.94 -23.71 5.82
N GLU A 105 -4.45 -24.75 6.50
CA GLU A 105 -3.01 -25.02 6.66
C GLU A 105 -2.29 -25.35 5.34
N ARG A 106 -3.01 -25.66 4.25
CA ARG A 106 -2.41 -25.94 2.92
C ARG A 106 -1.62 -24.76 2.35
N LEU A 107 -1.87 -23.54 2.86
CA LEU A 107 -1.18 -22.31 2.45
C LEU A 107 0.01 -21.97 3.37
N MET A 108 0.37 -22.88 4.27
CA MET A 108 1.57 -22.83 5.09
C MET A 108 2.64 -23.81 4.56
N PRO A 109 3.91 -23.69 5.00
CA PRO A 109 4.93 -24.68 4.64
C PRO A 109 4.47 -26.10 5.03
N LEU A 110 4.72 -27.07 4.16
CA LEU A 110 4.33 -28.48 4.39
C LEU A 110 4.91 -29.03 5.71
N ASP A 111 6.18 -28.69 5.97
CA ASP A 111 6.84 -29.00 7.23
C ASP A 111 6.53 -27.92 8.27
N LYS A 112 5.81 -28.33 9.33
CA LYS A 112 5.41 -27.45 10.44
C LYS A 112 6.60 -26.85 11.20
N SER A 113 7.77 -27.46 11.14
CA SER A 113 8.98 -26.90 11.76
C SER A 113 9.48 -25.62 11.08
N ASN A 114 9.09 -25.40 9.82
CA ASN A 114 9.42 -24.20 9.05
C ASN A 114 8.38 -23.08 9.20
N TRP A 115 7.35 -23.26 10.04
CA TRP A 115 6.34 -22.24 10.24
C TRP A 115 6.93 -21.05 10.97
N THR A 116 6.83 -19.89 10.34
CA THR A 116 7.21 -18.62 10.94
C THR A 116 6.03 -17.65 10.96
N ILE A 117 6.24 -16.48 11.54
CA ILE A 117 5.25 -15.40 11.54
C ILE A 117 4.84 -15.03 10.10
N GLY A 118 5.78 -15.06 9.14
CA GLY A 118 5.52 -14.71 7.74
C GLY A 118 6.22 -15.66 6.79
N ASN A 119 5.43 -16.38 6.00
CA ASN A 119 5.88 -17.47 5.13
C ASN A 119 5.71 -17.02 3.68
N PHE A 120 6.82 -16.93 2.95
CA PHE A 120 6.84 -16.43 1.57
C PHE A 120 7.06 -17.58 0.60
N PHE A 121 6.21 -17.63 -0.43
CA PHE A 121 6.30 -18.58 -1.51
C PHE A 121 6.55 -17.80 -2.79
N ILE A 122 7.53 -18.26 -3.56
CA ILE A 122 7.93 -17.64 -4.83
C ILE A 122 7.83 -18.70 -5.92
N GLN A 123 7.05 -18.41 -6.95
CA GLN A 123 6.97 -19.26 -8.14
C GLN A 123 7.77 -18.60 -9.27
N PRO A 124 9.02 -19.06 -9.51
CA PRO A 124 9.76 -18.61 -10.67
C PRO A 124 9.08 -19.08 -11.95
N ASN A 125 9.05 -18.23 -12.99
CA ASN A 125 8.57 -18.53 -14.34
C ASN A 125 7.05 -18.85 -14.51
N CYS A 126 6.10 -18.11 -13.91
CA CYS A 126 4.70 -18.22 -14.41
C CYS A 126 4.60 -17.52 -15.79
N PRO A 127 4.25 -18.23 -16.88
CA PRO A 127 4.11 -17.65 -18.21
C PRO A 127 3.03 -16.56 -18.25
N GLU A 128 3.22 -15.52 -19.07
CA GLU A 128 2.26 -14.43 -19.25
C GLU A 128 0.85 -14.89 -19.60
N THR A 129 0.74 -15.99 -20.33
CA THR A 129 -0.50 -16.59 -20.82
C THR A 129 -1.34 -17.30 -19.75
N LYS A 130 -0.78 -17.57 -18.56
CA LYS A 130 -1.49 -18.17 -17.42
C LYS A 130 -1.84 -17.16 -16.32
N ARG A 131 -1.49 -15.89 -16.50
CA ARG A 131 -1.86 -14.81 -15.57
C ARG A 131 -3.37 -14.68 -15.54
N ARG A 132 -3.98 -14.74 -14.36
CA ARG A 132 -5.33 -14.21 -14.19
C ARG A 132 -5.31 -12.75 -14.67
N LYS A 133 -6.10 -12.41 -15.69
CA LYS A 133 -6.45 -10.99 -15.90
C LYS A 133 -7.05 -10.56 -14.57
N ALA A 134 -6.49 -9.50 -13.96
CA ALA A 134 -7.00 -8.94 -12.70
C ALA A 134 -8.52 -9.00 -12.75
N SER A 135 -9.15 -9.77 -11.84
CA SER A 135 -10.58 -10.09 -11.96
C SER A 135 -11.34 -8.80 -12.23
N PRO A 136 -11.98 -8.64 -13.41
CA PRO A 136 -12.79 -7.48 -13.66
C PRO A 136 -14.01 -7.64 -12.79
N HIS A 137 -14.07 -6.90 -11.68
CA HIS A 137 -15.26 -6.74 -10.85
C HIS A 137 -15.89 -8.04 -10.34
N TYR A 138 -15.69 -8.37 -9.05
CA TYR A 138 -16.72 -9.10 -8.34
C TYR A 138 -17.93 -8.15 -8.20
N THR A 139 -18.83 -8.16 -9.17
CA THR A 139 -20.16 -7.59 -9.00
C THR A 139 -20.90 -8.39 -7.93
N PRO A 140 -21.77 -7.79 -7.10
CA PRO A 140 -22.46 -8.45 -5.99
C PRO A 140 -23.34 -9.68 -6.35
N ASN A 141 -23.43 -10.04 -7.62
CA ASN A 141 -24.25 -11.15 -8.10
C ASN A 141 -23.34 -12.26 -8.63
N GLY A 142 -23.04 -13.23 -7.78
CA GLY A 142 -22.11 -14.32 -8.07
C GLY A 142 -22.58 -15.26 -9.19
N GLN A 143 -21.86 -15.25 -10.31
CA GLN A 143 -21.91 -16.34 -11.29
C GLN A 143 -20.47 -16.72 -11.69
N GLU A 144 -20.12 -17.98 -11.46
CA GLU A 144 -18.86 -18.62 -11.84
C GLU A 144 -18.98 -19.19 -13.27
N GLU A 145 -17.98 -18.98 -14.12
CA GLU A 145 -17.82 -19.72 -15.38
C GLU A 145 -16.69 -20.76 -15.25
N GLN A 146 -17.00 -22.00 -15.60
CA GLN A 146 -16.11 -23.17 -15.64
C GLN A 146 -15.44 -23.33 -17.01
N HIS A 147 -14.17 -23.76 -17.06
CA HIS A 147 -13.50 -24.50 -18.16
C HIS A 147 -12.04 -24.77 -17.69
N GLY A 148 -11.31 -25.86 -17.96
CA GLY A 148 -11.40 -27.05 -18.80
C GLY A 148 -9.96 -27.61 -18.94
N ASP A 149 -9.78 -28.92 -18.83
CA ASP A 149 -8.50 -29.68 -18.81
C ASP A 149 -7.43 -29.25 -19.84
N LEU A 150 -6.13 -29.35 -19.49
CA LEU A 150 -5.03 -29.82 -20.38
C LEU A 150 -3.66 -29.93 -19.65
N GLN A 151 -2.88 -30.94 -20.07
CA GLN A 151 -1.73 -31.57 -19.40
C GLN A 151 -0.35 -30.91 -19.66
N GLY A 152 0.59 -31.05 -18.70
CA GLY A 152 2.00 -31.41 -18.99
C GLY A 152 3.16 -30.51 -18.52
N ILE A 153 4.14 -31.17 -17.86
CA ILE A 153 5.60 -30.89 -17.69
C ILE A 153 6.11 -30.25 -16.37
N GLN A 154 7.00 -31.01 -15.70
CA GLN A 154 7.77 -30.72 -14.45
C GLN A 154 9.17 -30.15 -14.72
N ILE A 155 9.71 -29.31 -13.81
CA ILE A 155 11.15 -29.31 -13.38
C ILE A 155 11.27 -28.96 -11.87
N LYS A 156 12.27 -29.55 -11.22
CA LYS A 156 12.59 -29.68 -9.78
C LYS A 156 13.09 -28.40 -9.07
N SER A 157 12.48 -28.07 -7.93
CA SER A 157 13.18 -27.85 -6.64
C SER A 157 12.19 -27.75 -5.45
N GLY A 158 12.32 -28.65 -4.49
CA GLY A 158 12.00 -28.43 -3.07
C GLY A 158 10.54 -28.41 -2.57
N LEU A 159 9.53 -28.30 -3.43
CA LEU A 159 8.12 -28.45 -3.07
C LEU A 159 7.50 -29.55 -3.93
N ASP A 160 6.93 -30.59 -3.30
CA ASP A 160 6.18 -31.61 -4.03
C ASP A 160 4.81 -31.04 -4.43
N ILE A 161 4.80 -30.36 -5.57
CA ILE A 161 3.66 -29.65 -6.14
C ILE A 161 2.62 -30.61 -6.77
N ARG A 162 2.81 -31.93 -6.63
CA ARG A 162 2.00 -32.97 -7.31
C ARG A 162 0.53 -33.00 -6.87
N ASP A 163 0.18 -32.45 -5.71
CA ASP A 163 -1.21 -32.52 -5.21
C ASP A 163 -2.05 -31.25 -5.45
N PHE A 164 -1.46 -30.15 -5.93
CA PHE A 164 -2.16 -28.86 -6.02
C PHE A 164 -2.46 -28.41 -7.45
N ASN A 165 -2.06 -29.19 -8.46
CA ASN A 165 -2.06 -28.74 -9.84
C ASN A 165 -3.00 -29.55 -10.73
N LYS A 166 -4.28 -29.61 -10.34
CA LYS A 166 -5.32 -30.06 -11.27
C LYS A 166 -6.08 -28.91 -11.93
N ASP A 167 -6.44 -27.79 -11.25
CA ASP A 167 -7.38 -26.83 -11.87
C ASP A 167 -7.23 -25.30 -11.57
N GLY A 168 -6.07 -24.77 -11.13
CA GLY A 168 -5.98 -23.36 -10.64
C GLY A 168 -5.19 -22.36 -11.51
N LEU A 169 -5.81 -21.24 -11.92
CA LEU A 169 -5.15 -20.08 -12.54
C LEU A 169 -4.19 -19.36 -11.55
N CYS A 170 -2.97 -19.02 -12.00
CA CYS A 170 -1.95 -18.32 -11.19
C CYS A 170 -2.16 -16.78 -11.20
N ASP A 171 -2.28 -16.13 -10.03
CA ASP A 171 -2.26 -14.66 -9.91
C ASP A 171 -0.80 -14.17 -9.92
N CYS A 172 -0.25 -14.00 -11.13
CA CYS A 172 1.17 -13.71 -11.33
C CYS A 172 1.40 -12.31 -11.88
N SER A 173 2.18 -11.51 -11.16
CA SER A 173 2.73 -10.25 -11.66
C SER A 173 3.97 -10.50 -12.55
N PRO A 174 4.40 -9.53 -13.39
CA PRO A 174 5.61 -9.67 -14.20
C PRO A 174 6.85 -9.72 -13.29
N GLY A 175 7.43 -10.90 -13.13
CA GLY A 175 8.54 -11.17 -12.19
C GLY A 175 8.40 -12.45 -11.37
N GLY A 176 7.25 -13.13 -11.46
CA GLY A 176 6.92 -14.31 -10.67
C GLY A 176 5.71 -14.05 -9.77
N ALA A 177 5.05 -15.14 -9.39
CA ALA A 177 3.98 -15.09 -8.40
C ALA A 177 4.61 -15.01 -7.01
N ILE A 178 4.15 -14.10 -6.15
CA ILE A 178 4.53 -14.09 -4.73
C ILE A 178 3.25 -14.24 -3.92
N MET A 179 3.21 -15.31 -3.12
CA MET A 179 2.21 -15.51 -2.09
C MET A 179 2.89 -15.33 -0.73
N CYS A 180 2.20 -14.68 0.21
CA CYS A 180 2.70 -14.51 1.56
C CYS A 180 1.61 -14.87 2.57
N THR A 181 1.90 -15.83 3.44
CA THR A 181 0.99 -16.25 4.51
C THR A 181 1.54 -15.81 5.86
N VAL A 182 0.79 -14.95 6.56
CA VAL A 182 1.12 -14.46 7.90
C VAL A 182 0.32 -15.21 8.94
N TRP A 183 1.00 -15.80 9.92
CA TRP A 183 0.35 -16.50 11.03
C TRP A 183 -0.13 -15.50 12.08
N GLN A 184 -1.43 -15.25 12.10
CA GLN A 184 -2.03 -14.20 12.92
C GLN A 184 -1.95 -14.51 14.41
N ASN A 185 -2.09 -15.77 14.83
CA ASN A 185 -2.01 -16.14 16.26
C ASN A 185 -0.70 -15.69 16.91
N ILE A 186 0.42 -15.71 16.18
CA ILE A 186 1.72 -15.25 16.69
C ILE A 186 1.93 -13.76 16.39
N SER A 187 1.54 -13.29 15.20
CA SER A 187 1.77 -11.90 14.80
C SER A 187 0.93 -10.88 15.59
N GLN A 188 -0.23 -11.33 16.08
CA GLN A 188 -1.17 -10.58 16.89
C GLN A 188 -1.40 -11.41 18.16
N PRO A 189 -0.73 -11.11 19.28
CA PRO A 189 -1.07 -11.68 20.58
C PRO A 189 -2.38 -11.02 21.07
N LEU A 190 -3.43 -11.19 20.28
CA LEU A 190 -4.80 -11.05 20.73
C LEU A 190 -4.99 -12.14 21.79
N ASN A 191 -5.78 -11.89 22.84
CA ASN A 191 -6.28 -12.94 23.73
C ASN A 191 -7.18 -13.89 22.92
N MET A 192 -6.57 -14.67 22.02
CA MET A 192 -7.19 -15.67 21.16
C MET A 192 -7.67 -16.86 21.99
N ASP A 193 -7.38 -16.86 23.29
CA ASP A 193 -8.06 -17.60 24.36
C ASP A 193 -9.60 -17.51 24.23
N LYS A 194 -10.14 -16.42 23.66
CA LYS A 194 -11.58 -16.26 23.39
C LYS A 194 -12.08 -16.87 22.07
N CYS A 195 -11.19 -17.30 21.17
CA CYS A 195 -11.54 -18.02 19.94
C CYS A 195 -11.37 -19.54 20.06
N GLY A 196 -11.03 -20.04 21.24
CA GLY A 196 -10.89 -21.48 21.51
C GLY A 196 -9.55 -22.05 21.01
N ASP A 197 -8.82 -22.62 21.95
CA ASP A 197 -8.19 -23.94 21.83
C ASP A 197 -7.09 -24.14 20.75
N GLY A 198 -6.49 -23.09 20.21
CA GLY A 198 -5.43 -23.22 19.20
C GLY A 198 -5.94 -23.30 17.77
N PHE A 199 -7.13 -22.77 17.47
CA PHE A 199 -7.61 -22.59 16.10
C PHE A 199 -6.63 -21.71 15.28
N PRO A 200 -6.09 -22.21 14.17
CA PRO A 200 -5.12 -21.45 13.38
C PRO A 200 -5.81 -20.37 12.56
N VAL A 201 -5.28 -19.15 12.64
CA VAL A 201 -5.71 -17.98 11.88
C VAL A 201 -4.56 -17.51 11.02
N PHE A 202 -4.75 -17.60 9.71
CA PHE A 202 -3.79 -17.18 8.70
C PHE A 202 -4.33 -16.02 7.89
N GLN A 203 -3.43 -15.17 7.44
CA GLN A 203 -3.71 -14.12 6.48
C GLN A 203 -2.81 -14.35 5.26
N THR A 204 -3.40 -14.75 4.14
CA THR A 204 -2.66 -15.00 2.89
C THR A 204 -2.88 -13.87 1.89
N TRP A 205 -1.79 -13.31 1.38
CA TRP A 205 -1.78 -12.30 0.33
C TRP A 205 -1.48 -12.95 -1.02
N ASN A 206 -2.29 -12.61 -2.03
CA ASN A 206 -2.22 -13.12 -3.40
C ASN A 206 -2.06 -14.65 -3.45
N PRO A 207 -3.05 -15.40 -2.92
CA PRO A 207 -2.98 -16.85 -2.85
C PRO A 207 -2.88 -17.46 -4.25
N TRP A 208 -1.91 -18.35 -4.47
CA TRP A 208 -1.82 -19.10 -5.74
C TRP A 208 -2.93 -20.14 -5.87
N VAL A 209 -3.31 -20.72 -4.73
CA VAL A 209 -4.44 -21.64 -4.60
C VAL A 209 -5.39 -21.01 -3.60
N GLN A 210 -6.66 -20.86 -3.96
CA GLN A 210 -7.65 -20.32 -3.05
C GLN A 210 -7.80 -21.25 -1.82
N PRO A 211 -7.91 -20.69 -0.60
CA PRO A 211 -8.24 -21.50 0.57
C PRO A 211 -9.57 -22.25 0.34
N ARG A 212 -9.76 -23.41 0.98
CA ARG A 212 -11.07 -24.09 0.88
C ARG A 212 -12.17 -23.18 1.45
N GLN A 213 -13.32 -23.15 0.78
CA GLN A 213 -14.45 -22.27 1.14
C GLN A 213 -14.90 -22.43 2.59
N ASP A 214 -14.87 -23.65 3.13
CA ASP A 214 -15.22 -23.98 4.52
C ASP A 214 -14.17 -23.52 5.56
N LYS A 215 -13.00 -23.05 5.09
CA LYS A 215 -11.89 -22.59 5.93
C LYS A 215 -11.68 -21.08 5.86
N ILE A 216 -12.40 -20.37 5.01
CA ILE A 216 -12.38 -18.90 5.02
C ILE A 216 -13.19 -18.40 6.21
N LEU A 217 -12.60 -17.48 6.98
CA LEU A 217 -13.30 -16.87 8.10
C LEU A 217 -14.38 -15.92 7.58
N PRO A 218 -15.48 -15.70 8.33
CA PRO A 218 -16.50 -14.73 7.95
C PRO A 218 -15.88 -13.35 7.65
N ASN A 219 -16.26 -12.77 6.49
CA ASN A 219 -15.68 -11.53 5.96
C ASN A 219 -14.16 -11.57 5.74
N GLY A 220 -13.56 -12.75 5.57
CA GLY A 220 -12.12 -12.92 5.44
C GLY A 220 -11.56 -12.55 4.07
N TYR A 221 -12.40 -12.41 3.03
CA TYR A 221 -11.96 -12.02 1.69
C TYR A 221 -11.89 -10.50 1.54
N HIS A 222 -10.76 -10.01 1.07
CA HIS A 222 -10.52 -8.60 0.85
C HIS A 222 -9.69 -8.32 -0.41
N TYR A 223 -10.03 -7.23 -1.10
CA TYR A 223 -9.27 -6.70 -2.23
C TYR A 223 -8.81 -5.29 -1.92
N PHE A 224 -7.54 -5.00 -2.20
CA PHE A 224 -6.94 -3.70 -1.95
C PHE A 224 -6.20 -3.20 -3.17
N GLU A 225 -6.31 -1.89 -3.43
CA GLU A 225 -5.35 -1.17 -4.26
C GLU A 225 -4.25 -0.58 -3.38
N ARG A 226 -2.99 -0.74 -3.78
CA ARG A 226 -1.84 -0.16 -3.11
C ARG A 226 -1.04 0.73 -4.06
N PRO A 227 -0.66 1.96 -3.66
CA PRO A 227 0.19 2.80 -4.47
C PRO A 227 1.57 2.16 -4.63
N VAL A 228 2.13 2.24 -5.84
CA VAL A 228 3.46 1.76 -6.19
C VAL A 228 4.39 2.94 -6.42
N VAL A 229 5.58 2.84 -5.83
CA VAL A 229 6.65 3.80 -6.06
C VAL A 229 7.40 3.40 -7.32
N THR A 230 7.43 4.31 -8.28
CA THR A 230 8.05 4.19 -9.60
C THR A 230 8.99 5.37 -9.82
N VAL A 231 9.75 5.36 -10.91
CA VAL A 231 10.63 6.49 -11.26
C VAL A 231 9.80 7.75 -11.51
N GLU A 232 8.57 7.59 -11.99
CA GLU A 232 7.61 8.66 -12.24
C GLU A 232 7.02 9.25 -10.96
N THR A 233 7.09 8.54 -9.83
CA THR A 233 6.48 8.97 -8.56
C THR A 233 7.12 10.25 -8.02
N GLU A 234 8.43 10.46 -8.22
CA GLU A 234 9.10 11.68 -7.76
C GLU A 234 8.54 12.92 -8.47
N LYS A 235 8.43 12.86 -9.81
CA LYS A 235 7.82 13.92 -10.61
C LYS A 235 6.35 14.14 -10.27
N ALA A 236 5.61 13.06 -9.97
CA ALA A 236 4.22 13.15 -9.50
C ALA A 236 4.10 13.94 -8.20
N LEU A 237 5.02 13.71 -7.25
CA LEU A 237 5.06 14.42 -5.96
C LEU A 237 5.41 15.90 -6.14
N GLU A 238 6.30 16.26 -7.06
CA GLU A 238 6.59 17.67 -7.39
C GLU A 238 5.36 18.39 -7.95
N ASN A 239 4.69 17.77 -8.93
CA ASN A 239 3.46 18.34 -9.47
C ASN A 239 2.35 18.42 -8.41
N LEU A 240 2.28 17.43 -7.50
CA LEU A 240 1.33 17.43 -6.40
C LEU A 240 1.52 18.66 -5.51
N LYS A 241 2.77 19.03 -5.19
CA LYS A 241 3.07 20.25 -4.41
C LYS A 241 2.53 21.51 -5.09
N ALA A 242 2.59 21.59 -6.42
CA ALA A 242 2.13 22.74 -7.19
C ALA A 242 0.61 22.91 -7.17
N ILE A 243 -0.15 21.82 -7.05
CA ILE A 243 -1.63 21.85 -7.03
C ILE A 243 -2.24 21.93 -5.62
N GLN A 244 -1.45 21.77 -4.55
CA GLN A 244 -1.96 21.80 -3.17
C GLN A 244 -2.59 23.15 -2.82
N GLY A 245 -3.88 23.12 -2.46
CA GLY A 245 -4.62 24.30 -2.03
C GLY A 245 -5.14 25.17 -3.16
N GLN A 246 -4.92 24.78 -4.42
CA GLN A 246 -5.63 25.41 -5.55
C GLN A 246 -7.12 25.17 -5.38
N ASP A 247 -7.91 26.23 -5.55
CA ASP A 247 -9.36 26.24 -5.31
C ASP A 247 -9.76 25.71 -3.91
N ASN A 248 -8.89 25.92 -2.91
CA ASN A 248 -9.06 25.42 -1.55
C ASN A 248 -9.25 23.89 -1.44
N VAL A 249 -8.81 23.14 -2.45
CA VAL A 249 -8.81 21.67 -2.46
C VAL A 249 -7.41 21.15 -2.13
N TRP A 250 -7.35 20.22 -1.17
CA TRP A 250 -6.11 19.65 -0.66
C TRP A 250 -6.11 18.13 -0.81
N TYR A 251 -4.95 17.54 -1.09
CA TYR A 251 -4.82 16.11 -1.33
C TYR A 251 -3.89 15.48 -0.30
N ILE A 252 -4.37 14.49 0.45
CA ILE A 252 -3.58 13.79 1.47
C ILE A 252 -3.69 12.27 1.29
N GLY A 253 -2.72 11.54 1.81
CA GLY A 253 -2.71 10.09 1.80
C GLY A 253 -1.29 9.52 1.76
N ALA A 254 -1.19 8.19 1.85
CA ALA A 254 0.11 7.52 1.84
C ALA A 254 0.94 7.82 0.57
N TYR A 255 0.26 8.09 -0.55
CA TYR A 255 0.88 8.42 -1.84
C TYR A 255 1.42 9.85 -1.92
N SER A 256 1.00 10.77 -1.04
CA SER A 256 1.25 12.21 -1.19
C SER A 256 2.58 12.67 -0.59
N LEU A 257 3.38 11.76 -0.05
CA LEU A 257 4.69 12.05 0.53
C LEU A 257 5.77 11.08 0.00
N PRO A 258 7.04 11.50 -0.06
CA PRO A 258 8.14 10.64 -0.49
C PRO A 258 8.32 9.38 0.37
N GLY A 259 8.85 8.33 -0.24
CA GLY A 259 9.17 7.06 0.42
C GLY A 259 8.13 5.96 0.21
N VAL A 260 8.27 4.87 0.96
CA VAL A 260 7.32 3.76 0.90
C VAL A 260 5.98 4.23 1.48
N PRO A 261 4.85 4.06 0.76
CA PRO A 261 3.55 4.59 1.17
C PRO A 261 2.96 3.78 2.33
N LEU A 262 3.36 4.15 3.55
CA LEU A 262 2.92 3.54 4.81
C LEU A 262 1.94 4.44 5.59
N LEU A 263 1.44 3.93 6.71
CA LEU A 263 0.51 4.66 7.58
C LEU A 263 1.09 5.98 8.11
N GLU A 264 2.40 6.01 8.34
CA GLU A 264 3.13 7.19 8.77
C GLU A 264 3.09 8.30 7.72
N ASN A 265 3.19 7.94 6.42
CA ASN A 265 3.05 8.90 5.33
C ASN A 265 1.63 9.46 5.29
N ALA A 266 0.61 8.59 5.40
CA ALA A 266 -0.78 9.03 5.44
C ALA A 266 -1.05 9.99 6.61
N ALA A 267 -0.66 9.61 7.83
CA ALA A 267 -0.85 10.44 9.01
C ALA A 267 -0.09 11.77 8.93
N ASN A 268 1.18 11.75 8.49
CA ASN A 268 1.97 12.97 8.35
C ASN A 268 1.40 13.91 7.27
N SER A 269 0.89 13.38 6.16
CA SER A 269 0.29 14.21 5.11
C SER A 269 -0.93 14.99 5.62
N GLY A 270 -1.79 14.34 6.41
CA GLY A 270 -2.93 15.00 7.06
C GLY A 270 -2.49 16.07 8.05
N LEU A 271 -1.50 15.77 8.90
CA LEU A 271 -0.97 16.74 9.86
C LEU A 271 -0.37 17.96 9.16
N MET A 272 0.38 17.78 8.07
CA MET A 272 0.99 18.90 7.32
C MET A 272 -0.07 19.86 6.76
N ILE A 273 -1.17 19.33 6.22
CA ILE A 273 -2.26 20.17 5.69
C ILE A 273 -3.05 20.81 6.83
N ALA A 274 -3.29 20.09 7.94
CA ALA A 274 -3.93 20.66 9.12
C ALA A 274 -3.13 21.85 9.70
N GLU A 275 -1.81 21.71 9.82
CA GLU A 275 -0.91 22.79 10.28
C GLU A 275 -0.97 24.00 9.33
N ARG A 276 -1.00 23.76 8.01
CA ARG A 276 -1.08 24.82 7.00
C ARG A 276 -2.41 25.57 7.03
N LEU A 277 -3.52 24.86 7.24
CA LEU A 277 -4.86 25.46 7.27
C LEU A 277 -5.16 26.17 8.58
N THR A 278 -4.70 25.64 9.70
CA THR A 278 -5.02 26.17 11.03
C THR A 278 -3.96 27.14 11.57
N GLY A 279 -2.76 27.13 11.00
CA GLY A 279 -1.59 27.84 11.56
C GLY A 279 -1.09 27.26 12.88
N GLN A 280 -1.67 26.16 13.36
CA GLN A 280 -1.29 25.52 14.62
C GLN A 280 -0.31 24.39 14.37
N SER A 281 0.84 24.43 15.02
CA SER A 281 1.81 23.33 15.01
C SER A 281 1.33 22.16 15.85
N ARG A 282 1.64 20.93 15.42
CA ARG A 282 1.42 19.74 16.24
C ARG A 282 2.12 19.86 17.62
N PRO A 283 1.51 19.40 18.71
CA PRO A 283 2.05 19.61 20.06
C PRO A 283 3.23 18.69 20.42
N TRP A 284 3.66 17.80 19.53
CA TRP A 284 4.80 16.90 19.73
C TRP A 284 5.89 17.10 18.68
N LYS A 285 7.15 16.85 19.06
CA LYS A 285 8.28 16.93 18.12
C LYS A 285 8.32 15.68 17.25
N VAL A 286 8.42 15.88 15.93
CA VAL A 286 8.69 14.78 14.99
C VAL A 286 10.19 14.64 14.85
N HIS A 287 10.71 13.47 15.20
CA HIS A 287 12.11 13.16 14.88
C HIS A 287 12.21 12.90 13.37
N PRO A 288 13.16 13.53 12.66
CA PRO A 288 13.37 13.24 11.24
C PRO A 288 13.61 11.75 11.05
N ILE A 289 12.73 11.08 10.30
CA ILE A 289 12.94 9.70 9.89
C ILE A 289 14.03 9.72 8.82
N GLY A 290 15.20 9.16 9.11
CA GLY A 290 16.22 8.91 8.09
C GLY A 290 17.41 9.88 8.02
N GLN A 291 17.66 10.76 9.00
CA GLN A 291 19.02 11.27 9.16
C GLN A 291 19.86 10.23 9.92
N THR A 292 20.49 9.31 9.19
CA THR A 292 21.74 8.72 9.70
C THR A 292 22.63 9.86 10.13
N LYS A 293 23.04 9.88 11.41
CA LYS A 293 24.22 10.66 11.80
C LYS A 293 25.28 10.37 10.75
N GLN A 294 25.69 11.35 9.96
CA GLN A 294 26.95 11.26 9.25
C GLN A 294 28.00 11.13 10.36
N ASN A 295 28.33 9.90 10.72
CA ASN A 295 29.48 9.65 11.56
C ASN A 295 30.66 10.30 10.84
N LYS A 296 31.41 11.13 11.56
CA LYS A 296 32.64 11.78 11.07
C LYS A 296 33.70 10.78 10.54
N ALA A 297 33.43 9.48 10.57
CA ALA A 297 34.18 8.42 9.91
C ALA A 297 34.15 8.49 8.36
N GLY A 298 33.18 9.19 7.75
CA GLY A 298 33.09 9.34 6.29
C GLY A 298 34.19 10.20 5.65
N LYS A 299 34.88 11.04 6.43
CA LYS A 299 36.03 11.82 5.92
C LYS A 299 37.35 11.02 5.92
N LEU A 300 37.47 9.96 6.73
CA LEU A 300 38.69 9.14 6.76
C LEU A 300 38.67 8.07 5.65
N GLY A 301 37.49 7.51 5.33
CA GLY A 301 37.35 6.52 4.25
C GLY A 301 37.60 7.10 2.85
N SER A 302 37.22 8.36 2.61
CA SER A 302 37.47 9.03 1.32
C SER A 302 38.95 9.41 1.14
N LEU A 303 39.71 9.56 2.23
CA LEU A 303 41.16 9.82 2.16
C LEU A 303 41.93 8.52 1.85
N ILE A 304 41.51 7.38 2.43
CA ILE A 304 42.14 6.08 2.19
C ILE A 304 41.90 5.60 0.74
N LEU A 305 40.72 5.88 0.16
CA LEU A 305 40.42 5.52 -1.23
C LEU A 305 41.24 6.36 -2.24
N LEU A 306 41.51 7.63 -1.94
CA LEU A 306 42.35 8.50 -2.77
C LEU A 306 43.84 8.10 -2.71
N VAL A 307 44.33 7.68 -1.56
CA VAL A 307 45.72 7.18 -1.42
C VAL A 307 45.90 5.85 -2.16
N LEU A 308 44.92 4.94 -2.11
CA LEU A 308 44.98 3.67 -2.84
C LEU A 308 44.89 3.86 -4.37
N LEU A 309 44.05 4.79 -4.85
CA LEU A 309 44.01 5.17 -6.27
C LEU A 309 45.32 5.81 -6.75
N GLY A 310 45.97 6.64 -5.91
CA GLY A 310 47.27 7.22 -6.20
C GLY A 310 48.40 6.19 -6.31
N VAL A 311 48.41 5.17 -5.45
CA VAL A 311 49.41 4.08 -5.49
C VAL A 311 49.23 3.19 -6.73
N VAL A 312 47.98 2.92 -7.14
CA VAL A 312 47.70 2.13 -8.35
C VAL A 312 48.07 2.90 -9.62
N LEU A 313 47.84 4.22 -9.67
CA LEU A 313 48.24 5.06 -10.82
C LEU A 313 49.77 5.20 -10.94
N CYS A 314 50.51 5.34 -9.83
CA CYS A 314 51.97 5.33 -9.87
C CYS A 314 52.56 3.98 -10.32
N SER A 315 51.93 2.86 -9.94
CA SER A 315 52.39 1.51 -10.32
C SER A 315 52.20 1.23 -11.83
N VAL A 316 51.13 1.77 -12.42
CA VAL A 316 50.83 1.61 -13.85
C VAL A 316 51.68 2.53 -14.72
N LEU A 317 52.05 3.72 -14.24
CA LEU A 317 52.95 4.64 -14.94
C LEU A 317 54.42 4.20 -14.89
N TYR A 318 54.86 3.54 -13.83
CA TYR A 318 56.23 2.99 -13.74
C TYR A 318 56.46 1.72 -14.57
N SER A 319 55.38 1.07 -15.03
CA SER A 319 55.46 -0.16 -15.85
C SER A 319 55.40 0.12 -17.36
N ARG A 320 55.45 1.40 -17.78
CA ARG A 320 55.40 1.84 -19.19
C ARG A 320 56.46 2.90 -19.55
N LEU A 321 57.52 3.02 -18.76
CA LEU A 321 58.78 3.69 -19.11
C LEU A 321 59.90 2.64 -19.10
#